data_AF-A0A851GRD5-F1
#
_entry.id   AF-A0A851GRD5-F1
#
_cell.length_a   1.000
_cell.length_b   1.000
_cell.length_c   1.000
_cell.angle_alpha   90.00
_cell.angle_beta   90.00
_cell.angle_gamma   90.00
#
_symmetry.space_group_name_H-M   'P 1'
#
loop_
_entity.id
_entity.type
_entity.pdbx_description
1 polymer ?
#
loop_
_entity_poly.entity_id
_entity_poly.type
_entity_poly.pdbx_seq_one_letter_code
_entity_poly.pdbx_strand_id
1 'polypeptide(L)'
;MKNTTIITMAAMLLGTSGLFAQTTAYTKPSGFVTHTLKAGQFNLIGLTLHESISVAGSFTGVSGATLTDTNVDFGTALTAGKTYILEITDAADAELNGAIEEVTVWSGNALTTSGNLAADGLAVGDKYQMRAAMTLSDVFGADNSAGLHGASSFANADKIYLRKPGGFDTYYYCTGGLFGLGWRKVGAGNEDFANEPLILTDSFYIYREGDVDLSLVLTGTVRTVQTSAAITEKFNFISGVYPVGSTFESSGMSQVLTGATSFAKADQVMLRKPDGGFETYFYSTGGIFGVGWRKVGAGNTDQSSVELPSAFIINRYGTREFNLKLLPPSGYENL
;
A
#
# COMPACT_ATOMS: atom_id res chain seq x y z
N MET A 1 -53.34 68.16 -9.25
CA MET A 1 -52.34 67.94 -8.20
C MET A 1 -52.75 66.76 -7.35
N LYS A 2 -51.92 65.69 -7.42
CA LYS A 2 -51.52 64.75 -6.35
C LYS A 2 -52.62 63.88 -5.74
N ASN A 3 -52.91 62.68 -6.28
CA ASN A 3 -52.15 61.42 -6.36
C ASN A 3 -52.11 60.62 -5.05
N THR A 4 -52.96 59.60 -5.02
CA THR A 4 -52.92 58.34 -4.30
C THR A 4 -51.52 57.70 -4.33
N THR A 5 -51.08 57.07 -3.23
CA THR A 5 -49.95 56.13 -3.25
C THR A 5 -50.22 54.98 -2.27
N ILE A 6 -50.38 53.80 -2.86
CA ILE A 6 -50.21 52.45 -2.28
C ILE A 6 -48.71 52.16 -2.23
N ILE A 7 -48.23 51.32 -1.28
CA ILE A 7 -47.05 50.40 -1.29
C ILE A 7 -46.59 50.20 0.17
N THR A 8 -46.18 49.06 0.75
CA THR A 8 -46.19 47.61 0.48
C THR A 8 -45.71 46.93 1.80
N MET A 9 -46.10 45.67 2.01
CA MET A 9 -45.61 44.73 3.06
C MET A 9 -44.08 44.65 3.17
N ALA A 10 -43.56 44.35 4.38
CA ALA A 10 -42.52 43.32 4.57
C ALA A 10 -42.36 42.96 6.06
N ALA A 11 -42.53 41.67 6.35
CA ALA A 11 -42.32 41.02 7.63
C ALA A 11 -40.83 40.95 7.99
N MET A 12 -40.50 41.15 9.27
CA MET A 12 -39.23 40.66 9.85
C MET A 12 -39.55 39.42 10.69
N LEU A 13 -39.49 38.27 10.02
CA LEU A 13 -39.37 36.97 10.65
C LEU A 13 -37.96 36.91 11.28
N LEU A 14 -37.89 36.70 12.60
CA LEU A 14 -36.67 36.30 13.30
C LEU A 14 -36.26 34.91 12.79
N GLY A 15 -35.44 34.89 11.73
CA GLY A 15 -34.75 33.70 11.28
C GLY A 15 -33.60 33.41 12.24
N THR A 16 -33.74 32.36 13.05
CA THR A 16 -32.62 31.71 13.72
C THR A 16 -31.67 31.17 12.65
N SER A 17 -30.57 31.88 12.40
CA SER A 17 -29.45 31.31 11.64
C SER A 17 -28.86 30.19 12.47
N GLY A 18 -29.29 28.95 12.18
CA GLY A 18 -28.56 27.76 12.57
C GLY A 18 -27.13 27.89 12.06
N LEU A 19 -26.18 27.90 12.98
CA LEU A 19 -24.77 27.67 12.68
C LEU A 19 -24.69 26.28 12.04
N PHE A 20 -24.61 26.23 10.71
CA PHE A 20 -24.06 25.05 10.06
C PHE A 20 -22.59 24.99 10.48
N ALA A 21 -22.26 24.03 11.34
CA ALA A 21 -20.88 23.63 11.54
C ALA A 21 -20.35 23.19 10.17
N GLN A 22 -19.60 24.06 9.51
CA GLN A 22 -18.85 23.72 8.32
C GLN A 22 -17.79 22.71 8.75
N THR A 23 -18.06 21.41 8.56
CA THR A 23 -17.00 20.41 8.57
C THR A 23 -16.02 20.81 7.49
N THR A 24 -14.82 21.20 7.88
CA THR A 24 -13.72 21.44 6.95
C THR A 24 -13.42 20.11 6.26
N ALA A 25 -14.00 19.90 5.08
CA ALA A 25 -13.69 18.76 4.24
C ALA A 25 -12.37 19.05 3.55
N TYR A 26 -11.27 18.53 4.10
CA TYR A 26 -10.00 18.48 3.39
C TYR A 26 -10.05 17.32 2.40
N THR A 27 -9.80 17.59 1.12
CA THR A 27 -9.57 16.54 0.13
C THR A 27 -8.17 15.98 0.34
N LYS A 28 -8.05 14.67 0.55
CA LYS A 28 -6.73 14.03 0.62
C LYS A 28 -5.95 14.31 -0.67
N PRO A 29 -4.64 14.60 -0.61
CA PRO A 29 -3.87 14.85 -1.81
C PRO A 29 -3.89 13.62 -2.70
N SER A 30 -4.30 13.86 -3.94
CA SER A 30 -4.20 12.92 -5.04
C SER A 30 -3.13 13.39 -6.01
N GLY A 31 -2.54 12.46 -6.75
CA GLY A 31 -1.47 12.78 -7.67
C GLY A 31 -1.08 11.59 -8.54
N PHE A 32 0.13 11.68 -9.09
CA PHE A 32 0.74 10.61 -9.85
C PHE A 32 2.21 10.43 -9.49
N VAL A 33 2.70 9.19 -9.61
CA VAL A 33 4.12 8.83 -9.51
C VAL A 33 4.50 8.12 -10.80
N THR A 34 5.68 8.45 -11.34
CA THR A 34 6.20 7.79 -12.54
C THR A 34 7.37 6.89 -12.18
N HIS A 35 7.28 5.63 -12.57
CA HIS A 35 8.37 4.66 -12.49
C HIS A 35 8.92 4.38 -13.88
N THR A 36 10.23 4.45 -14.04
CA THR A 36 10.89 3.97 -15.27
C THR A 36 11.15 2.47 -15.16
N LEU A 37 10.45 1.68 -15.95
CA LEU A 37 10.71 0.26 -16.15
C LEU A 37 11.81 0.09 -17.20
N LYS A 38 12.97 -0.37 -16.78
CA LYS A 38 14.12 -0.58 -17.64
C LYS A 38 13.98 -1.84 -18.48
N ALA A 39 14.28 -1.73 -19.77
CA ALA A 39 14.27 -2.83 -20.73
C ALA A 39 15.27 -3.95 -20.37
N GLY A 40 14.89 -5.20 -20.65
CA GLY A 40 15.77 -6.38 -20.52
C GLY A 40 16.16 -6.74 -19.09
N GLN A 41 15.47 -6.19 -18.08
CA GLN A 41 15.75 -6.50 -16.68
C GLN A 41 14.49 -6.51 -15.81
N PHE A 42 14.62 -7.08 -14.61
CA PHE A 42 13.63 -6.93 -13.56
C PHE A 42 13.55 -5.47 -13.12
N ASN A 43 12.40 -5.03 -12.67
CA ASN A 43 12.13 -3.72 -12.07
C ASN A 43 11.34 -3.98 -10.78
N LEU A 44 11.77 -3.46 -9.64
CA LEU A 44 11.06 -3.64 -8.36
C LEU A 44 10.19 -2.41 -8.12
N ILE A 45 8.89 -2.62 -7.95
CA ILE A 45 7.89 -1.55 -7.85
C ILE A 45 7.06 -1.76 -6.59
N GLY A 46 6.78 -0.68 -5.86
CA GLY A 46 5.84 -0.67 -4.74
C GLY A 46 4.77 0.38 -4.97
N LEU A 47 3.55 0.09 -4.51
CA LEU A 47 2.42 0.99 -4.62
C LEU A 47 2.53 2.11 -3.58
N THR A 48 2.79 3.33 -4.06
CA THR A 48 2.94 4.54 -3.23
C THR A 48 1.72 5.48 -3.30
N LEU A 49 0.76 5.13 -4.15
CA LEU A 49 -0.54 5.78 -4.28
C LEU A 49 -1.61 4.70 -4.18
N HIS A 50 -2.76 5.05 -3.60
CA HIS A 50 -3.75 4.07 -3.16
C HIS A 50 -5.17 4.51 -3.52
N GLU A 51 -6.06 3.53 -3.64
CA GLU A 51 -7.49 3.77 -3.76
C GLU A 51 -8.03 4.58 -2.59
N SER A 52 -9.10 5.33 -2.84
CA SER A 52 -9.77 6.12 -1.80
C SER A 52 -10.39 5.22 -0.73
N ILE A 53 -10.56 5.78 0.48
CA ILE A 53 -11.27 5.07 1.56
C ILE A 53 -12.72 4.85 1.11
N SER A 54 -13.14 3.59 1.12
CA SER A 54 -14.51 3.19 0.82
C SER A 54 -15.40 3.29 2.06
N VAL A 55 -14.87 2.93 3.22
CA VAL A 55 -15.57 3.01 4.50
C VAL A 55 -14.60 3.22 5.65
N ALA A 56 -15.04 3.93 6.70
CA ALA A 56 -14.32 4.06 7.95
C ALA A 56 -15.34 4.10 9.10
N GLY A 57 -14.95 3.61 10.27
CA GLY A 57 -15.89 3.43 11.37
C GLY A 57 -15.21 2.99 12.65
N SER A 58 -16.01 2.44 13.56
CA SER A 58 -15.55 1.92 14.85
C SER A 58 -16.23 0.59 15.12
N PHE A 59 -15.47 -0.41 15.55
CA PHE A 59 -16.05 -1.71 15.81
C PHE A 59 -17.02 -1.67 17.00
N THR A 60 -18.20 -2.21 16.78
CA THR A 60 -19.26 -2.42 17.78
C THR A 60 -19.28 -3.86 18.30
N GLY A 61 -18.59 -4.77 17.61
CA GLY A 61 -18.37 -6.14 18.05
C GLY A 61 -17.05 -6.67 17.51
N VAL A 62 -16.29 -7.35 18.36
CA VAL A 62 -15.03 -8.03 17.99
C VAL A 62 -15.05 -9.41 18.62
N SER A 63 -15.05 -10.45 17.80
CA SER A 63 -15.12 -11.83 18.27
C SER A 63 -14.41 -12.77 17.30
N GLY A 64 -13.23 -13.26 17.70
CA GLY A 64 -12.43 -14.11 16.84
C GLY A 64 -11.99 -13.36 15.58
N ALA A 65 -12.29 -13.94 14.43
CA ALA A 65 -12.08 -13.34 13.11
C ALA A 65 -13.26 -12.51 12.59
N THR A 66 -14.33 -12.37 13.38
CA THR A 66 -15.52 -11.61 12.98
C THR A 66 -15.53 -10.24 13.64
N LEU A 67 -15.65 -9.20 12.82
CA LEU A 67 -15.66 -7.80 13.22
C LEU A 67 -16.97 -7.16 12.79
N THR A 68 -17.63 -6.41 13.67
CA THR A 68 -18.96 -5.85 13.44
C THR A 68 -18.97 -4.34 13.62
N ASP A 69 -19.56 -3.59 12.69
CA ASP A 69 -19.95 -2.19 12.86
C ASP A 69 -21.44 -2.03 12.55
N THR A 70 -22.28 -1.91 13.59
CA THR A 70 -23.73 -1.79 13.42
C THR A 70 -24.17 -0.53 12.69
N ASN A 71 -23.29 0.46 12.51
CA ASN A 71 -23.58 1.70 11.79
C ASN A 71 -23.27 1.60 10.29
N VAL A 72 -22.66 0.49 9.84
CA VAL A 72 -22.22 0.29 8.46
C VAL A 72 -22.85 -0.98 7.89
N ASP A 73 -23.51 -0.88 6.75
CA ASP A 73 -23.88 -2.05 5.94
C ASP A 73 -22.81 -2.28 4.85
N PHE A 74 -21.91 -3.23 5.10
CA PHE A 74 -20.83 -3.60 4.19
C PHE A 74 -21.33 -4.17 2.87
N GLY A 75 -22.55 -4.74 2.82
CA GLY A 75 -23.16 -5.19 1.57
C GLY A 75 -23.45 -4.05 0.59
N THR A 76 -23.61 -2.84 1.10
CA THR A 76 -23.83 -1.62 0.29
C THR A 76 -22.56 -0.78 0.13
N ALA A 77 -21.67 -0.79 1.13
CA ALA A 77 -20.43 -0.03 1.11
C ALA A 77 -19.32 -0.69 0.28
N LEU A 78 -19.35 -2.03 0.13
CA LEU A 78 -18.31 -2.81 -0.53
C LEU A 78 -18.85 -3.50 -1.78
N THR A 79 -17.98 -3.71 -2.78
CA THR A 79 -18.31 -4.39 -4.03
C THR A 79 -17.91 -5.85 -3.98
N ALA A 80 -18.86 -6.76 -4.19
CA ALA A 80 -18.59 -8.19 -4.21
C ALA A 80 -17.55 -8.56 -5.29
N GLY A 81 -16.66 -9.51 -4.97
CA GLY A 81 -15.58 -9.95 -5.85
C GLY A 81 -14.33 -9.05 -5.82
N LYS A 82 -14.28 -8.01 -4.98
CA LYS A 82 -13.06 -7.23 -4.71
C LYS A 82 -12.42 -7.64 -3.39
N THR A 83 -11.10 -7.52 -3.32
CA THR A 83 -10.35 -7.55 -2.06
C THR A 83 -10.28 -6.15 -1.48
N TYR A 84 -10.62 -6.02 -0.19
CA TYR A 84 -10.46 -4.80 0.56
C TYR A 84 -9.31 -4.94 1.56
N ILE A 85 -8.54 -3.87 1.71
CA ILE A 85 -7.56 -3.76 2.79
C ILE A 85 -8.25 -3.08 3.96
N LEU A 86 -8.53 -3.85 5.00
CA LEU A 86 -8.88 -3.33 6.32
C LEU A 86 -7.62 -2.81 6.99
N GLU A 87 -7.71 -1.65 7.60
CA GLU A 87 -6.62 -1.06 8.36
C GLU A 87 -7.13 -0.50 9.69
N ILE A 88 -6.42 -0.82 10.77
CA ILE A 88 -6.70 -0.31 12.11
C ILE A 88 -6.06 1.06 12.27
N THR A 89 -6.84 2.07 12.67
CA THR A 89 -6.39 3.47 12.67
C THR A 89 -6.34 4.11 14.05
N ASP A 90 -7.11 3.61 15.00
CA ASP A 90 -7.16 4.10 16.38
C ASP A 90 -7.64 2.98 17.30
N ALA A 91 -6.71 2.14 17.71
CA ALA A 91 -6.93 1.06 18.68
C ALA A 91 -6.37 1.41 20.05
N ALA A 92 -7.01 0.89 21.10
CA ALA A 92 -6.53 1.01 22.48
C ALA A 92 -5.13 0.40 22.65
N ASP A 93 -4.84 -0.71 21.96
CA ASP A 93 -3.48 -1.21 21.79
C ASP A 93 -2.80 -0.51 20.61
N ALA A 94 -1.86 0.39 20.92
CA ALA A 94 -1.15 1.18 19.92
C ALA A 94 -0.26 0.34 18.98
N GLU A 95 0.03 -0.93 19.29
CA GLU A 95 0.74 -1.82 18.39
C GLU A 95 -0.11 -2.31 17.20
N LEU A 96 -1.44 -2.24 17.33
CA LEU A 96 -2.37 -2.58 16.24
C LEU A 96 -2.53 -1.43 15.24
N ASN A 97 -2.19 -0.19 15.59
CA ASN A 97 -2.35 0.94 14.67
C ASN A 97 -1.46 0.77 13.42
N GLY A 98 -2.09 0.87 12.25
CA GLY A 98 -1.50 0.61 10.94
C GLY A 98 -1.50 -0.86 10.54
N ALA A 99 -1.89 -1.81 11.41
CA ALA A 99 -2.06 -3.21 11.03
C ALA A 99 -3.11 -3.34 9.93
N ILE A 100 -2.84 -4.22 8.96
CA ILE A 100 -3.73 -4.46 7.83
C ILE A 100 -4.18 -5.92 7.75
N GLU A 101 -5.40 -6.13 7.25
CA GLU A 101 -5.93 -7.45 6.88
C GLU A 101 -6.57 -7.36 5.50
N GLU A 102 -6.42 -8.43 4.72
CA GLU A 102 -7.19 -8.62 3.49
C GLU A 102 -8.59 -9.15 3.83
N VAL A 103 -9.62 -8.47 3.34
CA VAL A 103 -11.02 -8.81 3.56
C VAL A 103 -11.70 -9.07 2.23
N THR A 104 -12.17 -10.30 2.07
CA THR A 104 -12.91 -10.78 0.88
C THR A 104 -14.31 -11.30 1.24
N VAL A 105 -14.64 -11.37 2.53
CA VAL A 105 -15.88 -11.94 3.04
C VAL A 105 -16.54 -10.97 4.02
N TRP A 106 -17.80 -10.64 3.74
CA TRP A 106 -18.63 -9.80 4.59
C TRP A 106 -20.12 -10.16 4.44
N SER A 107 -20.92 -9.79 5.44
CA SER A 107 -22.37 -9.95 5.42
C SER A 107 -23.04 -8.92 6.32
N GLY A 108 -23.89 -8.07 5.74
CA GLY A 108 -24.55 -6.98 6.46
C GLY A 108 -23.54 -6.11 7.20
N ASN A 109 -23.63 -6.10 8.53
CA ASN A 109 -22.77 -5.31 9.41
C ASN A 109 -21.48 -6.01 9.87
N ALA A 110 -21.15 -7.17 9.32
CA ALA A 110 -20.01 -7.96 9.75
C ALA A 110 -19.00 -8.22 8.62
N LEU A 111 -17.71 -8.15 8.98
CA LEU A 111 -16.56 -8.58 8.18
C LEU A 111 -15.99 -9.87 8.78
N THR A 112 -15.39 -10.70 7.93
CA THR A 112 -14.57 -11.84 8.36
C THR A 112 -13.13 -11.63 7.88
N THR A 113 -12.17 -11.61 8.81
CA THR A 113 -10.72 -11.52 8.54
C THR A 113 -10.09 -12.90 8.48
N SER A 114 -8.85 -12.97 7.98
CA SER A 114 -8.09 -14.21 7.99
C SER A 114 -7.48 -14.49 9.38
N GLY A 115 -7.04 -13.43 10.06
CA GLY A 115 -6.52 -13.46 11.42
C GLY A 115 -7.60 -13.36 12.51
N ASN A 116 -7.24 -13.76 13.74
CA ASN A 116 -8.04 -13.57 14.94
C ASN A 116 -7.60 -12.29 15.65
N LEU A 117 -8.04 -11.14 15.13
CA LEU A 117 -7.64 -9.83 15.67
C LEU A 117 -8.09 -9.61 17.11
N ALA A 118 -9.15 -10.30 17.56
CA ALA A 118 -9.57 -10.28 18.96
C ALA A 118 -8.49 -10.85 19.90
N ALA A 119 -7.80 -11.90 19.47
CA ALA A 119 -6.68 -12.48 20.23
C ALA A 119 -5.43 -11.59 20.19
N ASP A 120 -5.30 -10.75 19.16
CA ASP A 120 -4.21 -9.80 19.00
C ASP A 120 -4.46 -8.47 19.75
N GLY A 121 -5.59 -8.35 20.46
CA GLY A 121 -5.90 -7.21 21.33
C GLY A 121 -6.91 -6.21 20.77
N LEU A 122 -7.45 -6.45 19.57
CA LEU A 122 -8.48 -5.58 18.99
C LEU A 122 -9.75 -5.64 19.85
N ALA A 123 -10.33 -4.48 20.13
CA ALA A 123 -11.45 -4.33 21.04
C ALA A 123 -12.61 -3.53 20.41
N VAL A 124 -13.78 -3.63 21.05
CA VAL A 124 -14.93 -2.77 20.73
C VAL A 124 -14.57 -1.30 21.01
N GLY A 125 -14.88 -0.42 20.07
CA GLY A 125 -14.54 0.99 20.08
C GLY A 125 -13.32 1.35 19.24
N ASP A 126 -12.45 0.38 18.92
CA ASP A 126 -11.30 0.59 18.05
C ASP A 126 -11.76 0.98 16.64
N LYS A 127 -11.04 1.91 16.00
CA LYS A 127 -11.40 2.47 14.69
C LYS A 127 -10.65 1.82 13.56
N TYR A 128 -11.30 1.85 12.41
CA TYR A 128 -10.78 1.28 11.18
C TYR A 128 -11.09 2.14 9.97
N GLN A 129 -10.36 1.87 8.89
CA GLN A 129 -10.72 2.28 7.54
C GLN A 129 -10.53 1.11 6.57
N MET A 130 -11.26 1.13 5.45
CA MET A 130 -11.11 0.17 4.37
C MET A 130 -10.98 0.87 3.04
N ARG A 131 -10.17 0.30 2.17
CA ARG A 131 -10.02 0.69 0.77
C ARG A 131 -9.95 -0.56 -0.10
N ALA A 132 -10.36 -0.47 -1.35
CA ALA A 132 -10.12 -1.56 -2.28
C ALA A 132 -8.60 -1.72 -2.49
N ALA A 133 -8.12 -2.95 -2.59
CA ALA A 133 -6.80 -3.20 -3.16
C ALA A 133 -6.83 -2.80 -4.65
N MET A 134 -5.78 -2.15 -5.13
CA MET A 134 -5.61 -1.94 -6.58
C MET A 134 -5.48 -3.30 -7.25
N THR A 135 -5.97 -3.43 -8.48
CA THR A 135 -5.83 -4.65 -9.27
C THR A 135 -4.80 -4.48 -10.39
N LEU A 136 -4.47 -5.57 -11.09
CA LEU A 136 -3.72 -5.49 -12.35
C LEU A 136 -4.39 -4.51 -13.33
N SER A 137 -5.72 -4.54 -13.43
CA SER A 137 -6.47 -3.64 -14.32
C SER A 137 -6.44 -2.18 -13.87
N ASP A 138 -6.38 -1.89 -12.57
CA ASP A 138 -6.29 -0.52 -12.07
C ASP A 138 -4.90 0.07 -12.34
N VAL A 139 -3.84 -0.73 -12.19
CA VAL A 139 -2.45 -0.27 -12.35
C VAL A 139 -2.01 -0.25 -13.81
N PHE A 140 -2.36 -1.29 -14.58
CA PHE A 140 -1.86 -1.47 -15.94
C PHE A 140 -2.93 -1.26 -17.02
N GLY A 141 -4.19 -1.10 -16.63
CA GLY A 141 -5.34 -1.03 -17.54
C GLY A 141 -5.92 -2.40 -17.86
N ALA A 142 -7.25 -2.50 -17.94
CA ALA A 142 -7.94 -3.74 -18.34
C ALA A 142 -7.43 -4.29 -19.67
N ASP A 143 -7.16 -3.40 -20.64
CA ASP A 143 -6.61 -3.73 -21.96
C ASP A 143 -5.11 -3.40 -22.09
N ASN A 144 -4.39 -3.36 -20.96
CA ASN A 144 -2.96 -2.99 -20.89
C ASN A 144 -2.66 -1.59 -21.46
N SER A 145 -3.48 -0.60 -21.09
CA SER A 145 -3.30 0.80 -21.49
C SER A 145 -2.05 1.46 -20.91
N ALA A 146 -1.42 0.87 -19.89
CA ALA A 146 -0.12 1.29 -19.37
C ALA A 146 1.05 0.98 -20.33
N GLY A 147 0.82 0.15 -21.36
CA GLY A 147 1.79 -0.06 -22.43
C GLY A 147 2.87 -1.09 -22.11
N LEU A 148 2.61 -2.06 -21.23
CA LEU A 148 3.49 -3.23 -21.13
C LEU A 148 3.54 -3.95 -22.47
N HIS A 149 4.64 -4.62 -22.77
CA HIS A 149 4.72 -5.45 -23.98
C HIS A 149 3.93 -6.73 -23.77
N GLY A 150 2.73 -6.79 -24.36
CA GLY A 150 1.91 -7.99 -24.42
C GLY A 150 2.30 -8.90 -25.58
N ALA A 151 2.07 -10.20 -25.43
CA ALA A 151 2.30 -11.20 -26.47
C ALA A 151 1.31 -12.37 -26.37
N SER A 152 1.20 -13.20 -27.41
CA SER A 152 0.34 -14.39 -27.40
C SER A 152 0.86 -15.52 -26.50
N SER A 153 2.07 -15.40 -25.97
CA SER A 153 2.67 -16.32 -25.02
C SER A 153 3.46 -15.56 -23.95
N PHE A 154 3.50 -16.13 -22.75
CA PHE A 154 4.23 -15.53 -21.62
C PHE A 154 5.72 -15.35 -21.88
N ALA A 155 6.32 -16.19 -22.74
CA ALA A 155 7.76 -16.18 -22.99
C ALA A 155 8.25 -14.84 -23.57
N ASN A 156 7.39 -14.19 -24.36
CA ASN A 156 7.70 -12.96 -25.08
C ASN A 156 6.96 -11.75 -24.53
N ALA A 157 6.24 -11.87 -23.41
CA ALA A 157 5.50 -10.76 -22.80
C ALA A 157 6.25 -10.23 -21.58
N ASP A 158 6.02 -8.97 -21.23
CA ASP A 158 6.40 -8.46 -19.91
C ASP A 158 5.73 -9.30 -18.83
N LYS A 159 6.50 -9.60 -17.77
CA LYS A 159 6.08 -10.51 -16.70
C LYS A 159 5.99 -9.77 -15.38
N ILE A 160 4.84 -9.85 -14.74
CA ILE A 160 4.60 -9.30 -13.41
C ILE A 160 4.69 -10.46 -12.41
N TYR A 161 5.60 -10.35 -11.45
CA TYR A 161 5.80 -11.37 -10.42
C TYR A 161 5.25 -10.86 -9.11
N LEU A 162 4.15 -11.46 -8.66
CA LEU A 162 3.54 -11.19 -7.36
C LEU A 162 4.00 -12.27 -6.38
N ARG A 163 4.56 -11.85 -5.25
CA ARG A 163 4.95 -12.79 -4.20
C ARG A 163 3.69 -13.40 -3.60
N LYS A 164 3.69 -14.71 -3.41
CA LYS A 164 2.67 -15.47 -2.68
C LYS A 164 3.34 -16.41 -1.68
N PRO A 165 2.60 -16.99 -0.73
CA PRO A 165 3.12 -18.08 0.08
C PRO A 165 3.68 -19.20 -0.82
N GLY A 166 4.95 -19.56 -0.66
CA GLY A 166 5.61 -20.63 -1.43
C GLY A 166 6.26 -20.22 -2.76
N GLY A 167 6.16 -18.96 -3.21
CA GLY A 167 6.85 -18.54 -4.44
C GLY A 167 6.28 -17.28 -5.07
N PHE A 168 6.34 -17.19 -6.40
CA PHE A 168 5.77 -16.10 -7.17
C PHE A 168 4.71 -16.61 -8.13
N ASP A 169 3.56 -15.96 -8.12
CA ASP A 169 2.64 -16.03 -9.24
C ASP A 169 3.12 -15.07 -10.32
N THR A 170 3.05 -15.51 -11.58
CA THR A 170 3.51 -14.72 -12.73
C THR A 170 2.34 -14.40 -13.63
N TYR A 171 2.17 -13.11 -13.93
CA TYR A 171 1.11 -12.58 -14.78
C TYR A 171 1.69 -11.88 -16.01
N TYR A 172 0.94 -11.89 -17.10
CA TYR A 172 1.28 -11.18 -18.33
C TYR A 172 0.01 -10.78 -19.09
N TYR A 173 0.12 -9.77 -19.96
CA TYR A 173 -0.98 -9.42 -20.86
C TYR A 173 -0.90 -10.23 -22.15
N CYS A 174 -1.92 -11.06 -22.40
CA CYS A 174 -2.00 -11.90 -23.57
C CYS A 174 -2.74 -11.18 -24.70
N THR A 175 -2.14 -11.13 -25.90
CA THR A 175 -2.69 -10.41 -27.06
C THR A 175 -3.51 -11.29 -28.01
N GLY A 176 -3.73 -12.57 -27.67
CA GLY A 176 -4.51 -13.52 -28.47
C GLY A 176 -3.96 -14.95 -28.41
N GLY A 177 -4.29 -15.75 -29.43
CA GLY A 177 -3.82 -17.15 -29.53
C GLY A 177 -4.59 -18.11 -28.62
N LEU A 178 -3.94 -19.20 -28.19
CA LEU A 178 -4.56 -20.29 -27.40
C LEU A 178 -5.16 -19.82 -26.07
N PHE A 179 -4.66 -18.73 -25.50
CA PHE A 179 -5.09 -18.20 -24.20
C PHE A 179 -6.05 -17.00 -24.32
N GLY A 180 -6.38 -16.55 -25.54
CA GLY A 180 -7.26 -15.41 -25.77
C GLY A 180 -6.64 -14.05 -25.43
N LEU A 181 -7.48 -13.01 -25.41
CA LEU A 181 -7.09 -11.62 -25.07
C LEU A 181 -7.34 -11.36 -23.57
N GLY A 182 -6.39 -10.71 -22.88
CA GLY A 182 -6.55 -10.24 -21.50
C GLY A 182 -5.40 -10.62 -20.57
N TRP A 183 -5.56 -10.37 -19.27
CA TRP A 183 -4.55 -10.68 -18.26
C TRP A 183 -4.54 -12.17 -17.96
N ARG A 184 -3.35 -12.79 -17.97
CA ARG A 184 -3.20 -14.23 -17.76
C ARG A 184 -2.20 -14.52 -16.65
N LYS A 185 -2.51 -15.52 -15.85
CA LYS A 185 -1.57 -16.16 -14.94
C LYS A 185 -0.93 -17.36 -15.61
N VAL A 186 0.40 -17.47 -15.52
CA VAL A 186 1.14 -18.61 -16.05
C VAL A 186 0.66 -19.89 -15.36
N GLY A 187 0.25 -20.88 -16.15
CA GLY A 187 -0.27 -22.16 -15.65
C GLY A 187 -1.76 -22.20 -15.34
N ALA A 188 -2.50 -21.10 -15.52
CA ALA A 188 -3.94 -21.01 -15.21
C ALA A 188 -4.86 -21.07 -16.45
N GLY A 189 -4.34 -21.42 -17.64
CA GLY A 189 -5.15 -21.51 -18.86
C GLY A 189 -5.56 -20.14 -19.40
N ASN A 190 -6.85 -19.97 -19.74
CA ASN A 190 -7.41 -18.78 -20.39
C ASN A 190 -8.26 -17.90 -19.46
N GLU A 191 -8.25 -18.16 -18.15
CA GLU A 191 -8.90 -17.31 -17.15
C GLU A 191 -8.30 -15.90 -17.17
N ASP A 192 -9.17 -14.90 -17.03
CA ASP A 192 -8.77 -13.50 -16.99
C ASP A 192 -8.50 -13.03 -15.56
N PHE A 193 -7.27 -12.59 -15.31
CA PHE A 193 -6.79 -12.16 -14.01
C PHE A 193 -6.74 -10.63 -13.86
N ALA A 194 -7.50 -9.89 -14.67
CA ALA A 194 -7.58 -8.43 -14.60
C ALA A 194 -7.87 -7.92 -13.16
N ASN A 195 -8.65 -8.66 -12.39
CA ASN A 195 -9.04 -8.34 -11.01
C ASN A 195 -8.08 -8.88 -9.93
N GLU A 196 -6.91 -9.43 -10.30
CA GLU A 196 -5.93 -9.88 -9.31
C GLU A 196 -5.50 -8.70 -8.42
N PRO A 197 -5.64 -8.79 -7.09
CA PRO A 197 -5.31 -7.71 -6.17
C PRO A 197 -3.80 -7.55 -5.98
N LEU A 198 -3.38 -6.29 -5.82
CA LEU A 198 -2.03 -5.86 -5.49
C LEU A 198 -2.07 -5.25 -4.08
N ILE A 199 -1.44 -5.95 -3.14
CA ILE A 199 -1.49 -5.59 -1.72
C ILE A 199 -0.56 -4.40 -1.47
N LEU A 200 -1.08 -3.39 -0.76
CA LEU A 200 -0.43 -2.08 -0.68
C LEU A 200 0.95 -2.09 0.00
N THR A 201 1.18 -3.03 0.92
CA THR A 201 2.45 -3.22 1.64
C THR A 201 3.46 -4.04 0.86
N ASP A 202 3.01 -4.71 -0.19
CA ASP A 202 3.82 -5.66 -0.94
C ASP A 202 4.38 -4.97 -2.18
N SER A 203 5.64 -5.27 -2.47
CA SER A 203 6.22 -4.91 -3.77
C SER A 203 6.15 -6.09 -4.74
N PHE A 204 6.18 -5.76 -6.02
CA PHE A 204 6.19 -6.74 -7.10
C PHE A 204 7.31 -6.44 -8.09
N TYR A 205 7.71 -7.46 -8.83
CA TYR A 205 8.63 -7.28 -9.95
C TYR A 205 7.90 -7.17 -11.27
N ILE A 206 8.48 -6.39 -12.18
CA ILE A 206 8.19 -6.46 -13.61
C ILE A 206 9.49 -6.82 -14.34
N TYR A 207 9.52 -7.95 -15.01
CA TYR A 207 10.54 -8.20 -16.04
C TYR A 207 10.05 -7.60 -17.36
N ARG A 208 10.81 -6.65 -17.88
CA ARG A 208 10.50 -5.92 -19.11
C ARG A 208 11.14 -6.65 -20.30
N GLU A 209 10.35 -7.42 -21.04
CA GLU A 209 10.78 -8.09 -22.28
C GLU A 209 10.94 -7.12 -23.45
N GLY A 210 10.18 -6.02 -23.48
CA GLY A 210 10.32 -5.08 -24.59
C GLY A 210 11.65 -4.33 -24.57
N ASP A 211 12.12 -3.96 -25.76
CA ASP A 211 13.47 -3.42 -25.99
C ASP A 211 13.67 -1.96 -25.57
N VAL A 212 12.61 -1.30 -25.08
CA VAL A 212 12.65 0.11 -24.66
C VAL A 212 12.10 0.29 -23.25
N ASP A 213 12.73 1.22 -22.54
CA ASP A 213 12.27 1.68 -21.23
C ASP A 213 10.81 2.17 -21.33
N LEU A 214 10.02 1.84 -20.32
CA LEU A 214 8.62 2.25 -20.22
C LEU A 214 8.41 3.15 -19.00
N SER A 215 7.69 4.25 -19.17
CA SER A 215 7.22 5.07 -18.05
C SER A 215 5.88 4.56 -17.54
N LEU A 216 5.90 3.82 -16.44
CA LEU A 216 4.68 3.42 -15.73
C LEU A 216 4.20 4.57 -14.86
N VAL A 217 3.00 5.07 -15.11
CA VAL A 217 2.38 6.14 -14.33
C VAL A 217 1.34 5.53 -13.40
N LEU A 218 1.55 5.67 -12.09
CA LEU A 218 0.59 5.33 -11.06
C LEU A 218 -0.16 6.58 -10.64
N THR A 219 -1.47 6.47 -10.45
CA THR A 219 -2.30 7.56 -9.92
C THR A 219 -3.05 7.09 -8.68
N GLY A 220 -3.47 8.02 -7.82
CA GLY A 220 -4.24 7.69 -6.64
C GLY A 220 -4.06 8.70 -5.52
N THR A 221 -4.43 8.29 -4.31
CA THR A 221 -4.35 9.11 -3.10
C THR A 221 -3.08 8.82 -2.31
N VAL A 222 -2.50 9.87 -1.74
CA VAL A 222 -1.36 9.75 -0.83
C VAL A 222 -1.86 9.32 0.55
N ARG A 223 -1.16 8.38 1.17
CA ARG A 223 -1.42 7.97 2.55
C ARG A 223 -0.71 8.91 3.53
N THR A 224 -1.42 9.31 4.57
CA THR A 224 -0.94 10.24 5.61
C THR A 224 -0.88 9.60 7.00
N VAL A 225 -1.22 8.31 7.10
CA VAL A 225 -1.22 7.54 8.36
C VAL A 225 -0.14 6.48 8.33
N GLN A 226 0.32 6.06 9.51
CA GLN A 226 1.23 4.92 9.68
C GLN A 226 0.65 3.66 9.03
N THR A 227 1.50 2.85 8.41
CA THR A 227 1.13 1.56 7.83
C THR A 227 2.07 0.47 8.34
N SER A 228 1.54 -0.69 8.71
CA SER A 228 2.33 -1.81 9.20
C SER A 228 2.43 -2.89 8.14
N ALA A 229 3.66 -3.27 7.79
CA ALA A 229 3.92 -4.43 6.93
C ALA A 229 4.38 -5.61 7.79
N ALA A 230 3.77 -6.77 7.62
CA ALA A 230 4.18 -7.98 8.31
C ALA A 230 5.54 -8.45 7.77
N ILE A 231 6.53 -8.61 8.66
CA ILE A 231 7.86 -9.08 8.31
C ILE A 231 8.06 -10.49 8.87
N THR A 232 8.28 -11.42 7.95
CA THR A 232 8.56 -12.83 8.20
C THR A 232 10.05 -13.13 8.06
N GLU A 233 10.46 -14.39 8.23
CA GLU A 233 11.85 -14.80 8.02
C GLU A 233 12.30 -14.61 6.54
N LYS A 234 13.60 -14.40 6.33
CA LYS A 234 14.22 -14.27 5.00
C LYS A 234 13.68 -13.06 4.22
N PHE A 235 13.40 -13.25 2.93
CA PHE A 235 13.14 -12.17 1.99
C PHE A 235 11.69 -11.71 2.06
N ASN A 236 11.51 -10.46 2.47
CA ASN A 236 10.25 -9.73 2.49
C ASN A 236 10.32 -8.61 1.45
N PHE A 237 9.28 -8.50 0.62
CA PHE A 237 9.22 -7.60 -0.53
C PHE A 237 8.28 -6.46 -0.18
N ILE A 238 8.84 -5.31 0.17
CA ILE A 238 8.10 -4.25 0.84
C ILE A 238 7.87 -3.08 -0.13
N SER A 239 6.63 -2.63 -0.20
CA SER A 239 6.27 -1.33 -0.75
C SER A 239 6.59 -0.24 0.27
N GLY A 240 7.20 0.86 -0.17
CA GLY A 240 7.47 2.02 0.68
C GLY A 240 6.20 2.76 1.12
N VAL A 241 5.04 2.49 0.49
CA VAL A 241 3.70 3.03 0.75
C VAL A 241 3.54 4.54 0.55
N TYR A 242 4.59 5.34 0.80
CA TYR A 242 4.66 6.79 0.63
C TYR A 242 5.48 7.16 -0.61
N PRO A 243 5.08 8.17 -1.38
CA PRO A 243 5.71 8.47 -2.66
C PRO A 243 7.10 9.09 -2.54
N VAL A 244 7.35 9.93 -1.52
CA VAL A 244 8.65 10.62 -1.33
C VAL A 244 8.91 10.96 0.13
N GLY A 245 10.19 11.05 0.52
CA GLY A 245 10.61 11.69 1.77
C GLY A 245 10.97 10.75 2.93
N SER A 246 10.86 9.43 2.75
CA SER A 246 11.34 8.46 3.73
C SER A 246 12.84 8.22 3.57
N THR A 247 13.59 8.25 4.67
CA THR A 247 15.00 7.85 4.72
C THR A 247 15.19 6.70 5.70
N PHE A 248 16.38 6.09 5.73
CA PHE A 248 16.70 5.12 6.78
C PHE A 248 16.56 5.68 8.20
N GLU A 249 16.86 6.96 8.40
CA GLU A 249 16.68 7.66 9.68
C GLU A 249 15.21 7.83 10.05
N SER A 250 14.38 8.33 9.12
CA SER A 250 12.98 8.63 9.39
C SER A 250 12.06 7.40 9.37
N SER A 251 12.52 6.29 8.80
CA SER A 251 11.72 5.06 8.63
C SER A 251 11.40 4.32 9.92
N GLY A 252 12.12 4.57 11.02
CA GLY A 252 12.00 3.79 12.27
C GLY A 252 12.56 2.36 12.19
N MET A 253 13.04 1.89 11.04
CA MET A 253 13.53 0.52 10.84
C MET A 253 14.65 0.12 11.80
N SER A 254 15.51 1.05 12.22
CA SER A 254 16.61 0.78 13.15
C SER A 254 16.16 0.33 14.54
N GLN A 255 14.90 0.60 14.91
CA GLN A 255 14.34 0.23 16.21
C GLN A 255 13.82 -1.22 16.25
N VAL A 256 13.52 -1.79 15.08
CA VAL A 256 12.81 -3.07 14.95
C VAL A 256 13.60 -4.13 14.18
N LEU A 257 14.49 -3.70 13.28
CA LEU A 257 15.41 -4.60 12.60
C LEU A 257 16.53 -5.04 13.53
N THR A 258 16.94 -6.30 13.35
CA THR A 258 18.05 -6.89 14.09
C THR A 258 19.37 -6.25 13.63
N GLY A 259 19.91 -5.33 14.42
CA GLY A 259 21.24 -4.75 14.18
C GLY A 259 22.38 -5.66 14.65
N ALA A 260 23.58 -5.48 14.11
CA ALA A 260 24.78 -6.20 14.57
C ALA A 260 26.09 -5.45 14.27
N THR A 261 27.20 -5.90 14.85
CA THR A 261 28.55 -5.37 14.54
C THR A 261 29.09 -5.86 13.19
N SER A 262 28.35 -6.70 12.47
CA SER A 262 28.65 -7.13 11.10
C SER A 262 27.38 -7.40 10.30
N PHE A 263 27.43 -7.15 8.99
CA PHE A 263 26.27 -7.32 8.10
C PHE A 263 25.78 -8.78 7.98
N ALA A 264 26.65 -9.76 8.20
CA ALA A 264 26.31 -11.18 8.10
C ALA A 264 25.40 -11.68 9.24
N LYS A 265 25.22 -10.87 10.29
CA LYS A 265 24.37 -11.17 11.45
C LYS A 265 23.26 -10.15 11.65
N ALA A 266 23.24 -9.09 10.84
CA ALA A 266 22.21 -8.07 10.88
C ALA A 266 21.14 -8.38 9.83
N ASP A 267 19.92 -7.91 10.07
CA ASP A 267 18.93 -7.79 9.02
C ASP A 267 19.44 -6.82 7.94
N GLN A 268 19.15 -7.15 6.69
CA GLN A 268 19.66 -6.44 5.53
C GLN A 268 18.53 -5.79 4.76
N VAL A 269 18.69 -4.52 4.41
CA VAL A 269 17.79 -3.79 3.53
C VAL A 269 18.45 -3.63 2.16
N MET A 270 17.82 -4.15 1.12
CA MET A 270 18.34 -4.17 -0.24
C MET A 270 17.56 -3.18 -1.11
N LEU A 271 18.26 -2.16 -1.60
CA LEU A 271 17.72 -1.15 -2.50
C LEU A 271 18.12 -1.49 -3.93
N ARG A 272 17.15 -1.47 -4.85
CA ARG A 272 17.42 -1.78 -6.26
C ARG A 272 18.21 -0.65 -6.92
N LYS A 273 19.26 -1.00 -7.65
CA LYS A 273 20.02 -0.06 -8.49
C LYS A 273 19.42 0.09 -9.88
N PRO A 274 19.66 1.22 -10.56
CA PRO A 274 19.27 1.40 -11.96
C PRO A 274 19.86 0.34 -12.93
N ASP A 275 21.04 -0.20 -12.62
CA ASP A 275 21.72 -1.25 -13.41
C ASP A 275 21.18 -2.67 -13.15
N GLY A 276 20.11 -2.76 -12.36
CA GLY A 276 19.46 -4.01 -12.06
C GLY A 276 20.09 -4.81 -10.91
N GLY A 277 21.21 -4.37 -10.33
CA GLY A 277 21.76 -4.94 -9.10
C GLY A 277 21.08 -4.42 -7.83
N PHE A 278 21.67 -4.73 -6.67
CA PHE A 278 21.22 -4.21 -5.38
C PHE A 278 22.37 -3.54 -4.61
N GLU A 279 22.02 -2.53 -3.84
CA GLU A 279 22.83 -2.02 -2.75
C GLU A 279 22.27 -2.56 -1.44
N THR A 280 23.14 -3.07 -0.57
CA THR A 280 22.72 -3.67 0.70
C THR A 280 23.15 -2.79 1.86
N TYR A 281 22.21 -2.54 2.75
CA TYR A 281 22.36 -1.72 3.94
C TYR A 281 22.03 -2.54 5.19
N PHE A 282 22.63 -2.18 6.32
CA PHE A 282 22.35 -2.79 7.62
C PHE A 282 22.53 -1.77 8.74
N TYR A 283 21.83 -1.96 9.86
CA TYR A 283 22.04 -1.16 11.05
C TYR A 283 23.17 -1.74 11.89
N SER A 284 24.26 -0.99 12.04
CA SER A 284 25.40 -1.39 12.85
C SER A 284 25.24 -0.96 14.31
N THR A 285 25.49 -1.89 15.23
CA THR A 285 25.41 -1.63 16.68
C THR A 285 26.77 -1.30 17.31
N GLY A 286 27.83 -1.13 16.51
CA GLY A 286 29.17 -0.79 16.99
C GLY A 286 30.30 -1.51 16.24
N GLY A 287 31.45 -1.67 16.91
CA GLY A 287 32.65 -2.29 16.33
C GLY A 287 33.39 -1.35 15.36
N ILE A 288 34.12 -1.93 14.40
CA ILE A 288 34.93 -1.16 13.42
C ILE A 288 34.09 -0.22 12.53
N PHE A 289 32.79 -0.50 12.41
CA PHE A 289 31.85 0.32 11.65
C PHE A 289 31.18 1.42 12.48
N GLY A 290 31.33 1.43 13.81
CA GLY A 290 30.59 2.33 14.71
C GLY A 290 29.09 2.05 14.75
N VAL A 291 28.32 2.91 15.41
CA VAL A 291 26.85 2.80 15.50
C VAL A 291 26.20 3.58 14.36
N GLY A 292 25.18 3.01 13.71
CA GLY A 292 24.38 3.69 12.68
C GLY A 292 24.17 2.86 11.41
N TRP A 293 23.56 3.47 10.40
CA TRP A 293 23.26 2.80 9.13
C TRP A 293 24.52 2.69 8.27
N ARG A 294 24.75 1.50 7.70
CA ARG A 294 25.95 1.21 6.91
C ARG A 294 25.60 0.54 5.60
N LYS A 295 26.37 0.86 4.57
CA LYS A 295 26.32 0.17 3.27
C LYS A 295 27.40 -0.90 3.22
N VAL A 296 27.02 -2.11 2.81
CA VAL A 296 27.96 -3.23 2.65
C VAL A 296 29.03 -2.84 1.63
N GLY A 297 30.30 -2.97 2.02
CA GLY A 297 31.45 -2.63 1.17
C GLY A 297 31.85 -1.14 1.16
N ALA A 298 31.18 -0.27 1.92
CA ALA A 298 31.44 1.18 1.93
C ALA A 298 32.16 1.69 3.20
N GLY A 299 32.71 0.82 4.04
CA GLY A 299 33.38 1.20 5.28
C GLY A 299 32.42 1.64 6.39
N ASN A 300 32.79 2.68 7.14
CA ASN A 300 32.05 3.16 8.32
C ASN A 300 31.22 4.43 8.07
N THR A 301 31.08 4.86 6.81
CA THR A 301 30.27 6.02 6.42
C THR A 301 28.82 5.79 6.77
N ASP A 302 28.21 6.75 7.49
CA ASP A 302 26.81 6.70 7.85
C ASP A 302 25.90 6.86 6.63
N GLN A 303 24.79 6.12 6.63
CA GLN A 303 23.84 6.04 5.52
C GLN A 303 22.42 6.41 5.96
N SER A 304 22.27 7.05 7.12
CA SER A 304 20.97 7.41 7.69
C SER A 304 20.12 8.28 6.74
N SER A 305 20.78 9.14 5.96
CA SER A 305 20.16 10.06 5.01
C SER A 305 19.81 9.45 3.64
N VAL A 306 20.10 8.17 3.40
CA VAL A 306 19.73 7.54 2.12
C VAL A 306 18.21 7.42 2.06
N GLU A 307 17.65 7.94 0.96
CA GLU A 307 16.22 7.87 0.68
C GLU A 307 15.80 6.44 0.36
N LEU A 308 14.64 6.05 0.90
CA LEU A 308 14.01 4.80 0.58
C LEU A 308 13.23 4.94 -0.73
N PRO A 309 13.45 4.04 -1.72
CA PRO A 309 12.67 4.00 -2.95
C PRO A 309 11.23 3.53 -2.69
N SER A 310 10.40 3.53 -3.74
CA SER A 310 9.03 3.01 -3.67
C SER A 310 8.93 1.54 -3.29
N ALA A 311 10.01 0.77 -3.42
CA ALA A 311 10.07 -0.62 -2.95
C ALA A 311 11.50 -1.06 -2.62
N PHE A 312 11.61 -1.89 -1.59
CA PHE A 312 12.87 -2.47 -1.12
C PHE A 312 12.64 -3.88 -0.59
N ILE A 313 13.73 -4.61 -0.38
CA ILE A 313 13.69 -5.98 0.14
C ILE A 313 14.33 -5.99 1.52
N ILE A 314 13.69 -6.64 2.48
CA ILE A 314 14.30 -6.95 3.77
C ILE A 314 14.66 -8.43 3.77
N ASN A 315 15.95 -8.74 3.90
CA ASN A 315 16.42 -10.08 4.21
C ASN A 315 16.63 -10.21 5.72
N ARG A 316 15.70 -10.88 6.39
CA ARG A 316 15.66 -11.04 7.84
C ARG A 316 16.47 -12.24 8.30
N TYR A 317 17.39 -11.97 9.22
CA TYR A 317 18.20 -12.93 9.96
C TYR A 317 17.66 -13.18 11.37
N GLY A 318 16.82 -12.28 11.91
CA GLY A 318 16.05 -12.54 13.12
C GLY A 318 15.03 -13.67 12.94
N THR A 319 14.68 -14.35 14.04
CA THR A 319 13.78 -15.53 14.04
C THR A 319 12.37 -15.24 14.54
N ARG A 320 12.05 -14.00 14.87
CA ARG A 320 10.73 -13.58 15.34
C ARG A 320 10.08 -12.69 14.29
N GLU A 321 8.83 -12.98 13.94
CA GLU A 321 8.03 -12.11 13.08
C GLU A 321 7.65 -10.83 13.82
N PHE A 322 7.49 -9.74 13.08
CA PHE A 322 7.08 -8.46 13.64
C PHE A 322 6.42 -7.59 12.57
N ASN A 323 5.69 -6.58 13.01
CA ASN A 323 5.12 -5.57 12.14
C ASN A 323 6.11 -4.41 11.99
N LEU A 324 6.60 -4.21 10.77
CA LEU A 324 7.37 -3.02 10.44
C LEU A 324 6.43 -1.84 10.26
N LYS A 325 6.49 -0.91 11.21
CA LYS A 325 5.79 0.37 11.14
C LYS A 325 6.49 1.28 10.14
N LEU A 326 5.89 1.45 8.97
CA LEU A 326 6.26 2.48 8.01
C LEU A 326 5.58 3.78 8.44
N LEU A 327 6.41 4.77 8.77
CA LEU A 327 5.94 6.07 9.24
C LEU A 327 5.79 7.03 8.06
N PRO A 328 4.74 7.88 8.05
CA PRO A 328 4.61 8.92 7.05
C PRO A 328 5.79 9.91 7.19
N PRO A 329 6.37 10.38 6.07
CA PRO A 329 7.41 11.41 6.10
C PRO A 329 6.96 12.68 6.83
N SER A 330 7.92 13.37 7.47
CA SER A 330 7.68 14.65 8.12
C SER A 330 7.07 15.66 7.13
N GLY A 331 5.92 16.24 7.49
CA GLY A 331 5.17 17.18 6.64
C GLY A 331 3.88 16.60 6.03
N TYR A 332 3.68 15.28 6.09
CA TYR A 332 2.43 14.65 5.66
C TYR A 332 1.29 14.81 6.68
N GLU A 333 1.58 15.24 7.90
CA GLU A 333 0.59 15.44 8.98
C GLU A 333 -0.42 16.56 8.66
N ASN A 334 -0.09 17.46 7.73
CA ASN A 334 -0.92 18.60 7.34
C ASN A 334 -1.56 18.45 5.94
N LEU A 335 -1.56 17.22 5.40
CA LEU A 335 -2.08 16.87 4.08
C LEU A 335 -3.50 16.29 4.15
#